data_AF-A0A645GWN1-F1
#
_entry.id   AF-A0A645GWN1-F1
#
_cell.length_a   1.000
_cell.length_b   1.000
_cell.length_c   1.000
_cell.angle_alpha   90.00
_cell.angle_beta   90.00
_cell.angle_gamma   90.00
#
_symmetry.space_group_name_H-M   'P 1'
#
loop_
_entity.id
_entity.type
_entity.pdbx_description
1 polymer ?
#
loop_
_entity_poly.entity_id
_entity_poly.type
_entity_poly.pdbx_seq_one_letter_code
_entity_poly.pdbx_strand_id
1 'polypeptide(L)'
;MRTLKALEFASNRKAKVITLTDSVHSPITLYSSCNLIARSDMASIVDSLVAPLSVVNALVVALCMKKQKEVISTLETLEQIWDEYQVYSKDELNMVNDKVELSVPGEQEDEEDE
;
A
#
# COMPACT_ATOMS: atom_id res chain seq x y z
N MET A 1 -27.14 -8.38 -3.40
CA MET A 1 -28.24 -7.56 -2.81
C MET A 1 -27.82 -6.67 -1.64
N ARG A 2 -26.84 -7.01 -0.79
CA ARG A 2 -26.45 -6.15 0.36
C ARG A 2 -25.68 -4.89 -0.06
N THR A 3 -24.72 -5.01 -0.99
CA THR A 3 -23.90 -3.89 -1.48
C THR A 3 -24.74 -2.79 -2.13
N LEU A 4 -25.73 -3.16 -2.96
CA LEU A 4 -26.61 -2.19 -3.63
C LEU A 4 -27.45 -1.39 -2.63
N LYS A 5 -28.00 -2.04 -1.61
CA LYS A 5 -28.74 -1.36 -0.53
C LYS A 5 -27.86 -0.42 0.29
N ALA A 6 -26.61 -0.81 0.54
CA ALA A 6 -25.65 0.05 1.25
C ALA A 6 -25.30 1.30 0.41
N LEU A 7 -25.11 1.12 -0.90
CA LEU A 7 -24.87 2.22 -1.84
C LEU A 7 -26.08 3.16 -1.95
N GLU A 8 -27.28 2.62 -2.07
CA GLU A 8 -28.52 3.39 -2.07
C GLU A 8 -28.65 4.22 -0.78
N PHE A 9 -28.41 3.62 0.38
CA PHE A 9 -28.43 4.31 1.66
C PHE A 9 -27.39 5.46 1.74
N ALA A 10 -26.16 5.21 1.29
CA ALA A 10 -25.10 6.22 1.27
C ALA A 10 -25.41 7.37 0.30
N SER A 11 -25.89 7.04 -0.90
CA SER A 11 -26.30 7.99 -1.93
C SER A 11 -27.49 8.86 -1.46
N ASN A 12 -28.49 8.27 -0.81
CA ASN A 12 -29.63 8.99 -0.25
C ASN A 12 -29.22 10.02 0.81
N ARG A 13 -28.08 9.82 1.48
CA ARG A 13 -27.48 10.78 2.42
C ARG A 13 -26.50 11.76 1.77
N LYS A 14 -26.43 11.78 0.43
CA LYS A 14 -25.53 12.63 -0.35
C LYS A 14 -24.04 12.38 -0.05
N ALA A 15 -23.68 11.18 0.38
CA ALA A 15 -22.27 10.81 0.53
C ALA A 15 -21.61 10.72 -0.86
N LYS A 16 -20.32 11.07 -0.95
CA LYS A 16 -19.53 10.79 -2.15
C LYS A 16 -19.23 9.29 -2.20
N VAL A 17 -19.74 8.63 -3.22
CA VAL A 17 -19.61 7.18 -3.38
C VAL A 17 -18.67 6.89 -4.54
N ILE A 18 -17.61 6.12 -4.28
CA ILE A 18 -16.74 5.58 -5.32
C ILE A 18 -17.01 4.09 -5.41
N THR A 19 -17.33 3.61 -6.60
CA THR A 19 -17.57 2.19 -6.89
C THR A 19 -16.38 1.59 -7.64
N LEU A 20 -16.06 0.35 -7.33
CA LEU A 20 -15.11 -0.47 -8.10
C LEU A 20 -15.86 -1.69 -8.60
N THR A 21 -15.92 -1.87 -9.91
CA THR A 21 -16.63 -3.00 -10.55
C THR A 21 -15.91 -3.40 -11.83
N ASP A 22 -16.19 -4.61 -12.30
CA ASP A 22 -15.68 -5.16 -13.55
C ASP A 22 -16.42 -4.70 -14.81
N SER A 23 -17.62 -4.15 -14.66
CA SER A 23 -18.50 -3.81 -15.78
C SER A 23 -19.19 -2.46 -15.61
N VAL A 24 -19.23 -1.68 -16.69
CA VAL A 24 -20.00 -0.44 -16.79
C VAL A 24 -21.51 -0.68 -16.65
N HIS A 25 -21.97 -1.90 -16.90
CA HIS A 25 -23.38 -2.28 -16.78
C HIS A 25 -23.76 -2.72 -15.36
N SER A 26 -22.82 -2.67 -14.41
CA SER A 26 -23.09 -3.04 -13.03
C SER A 26 -24.13 -2.09 -12.41
N PRO A 27 -25.15 -2.62 -11.69
CA PRO A 27 -26.21 -1.80 -11.12
C PRO A 27 -25.69 -0.84 -10.03
N ILE A 28 -24.51 -1.10 -9.48
CA ILE A 28 -23.91 -0.23 -8.45
C ILE A 28 -23.51 1.14 -9.00
N THR A 29 -23.33 1.25 -10.33
CA THR A 29 -22.92 2.49 -11.00
C THR A 29 -23.97 3.60 -10.87
N LEU A 30 -25.25 3.25 -10.76
CA LEU A 30 -26.39 4.16 -10.62
C LEU A 30 -26.36 5.01 -9.33
N TYR A 31 -25.73 4.50 -8.29
CA TYR A 31 -25.67 5.13 -6.96
C TYR A 31 -24.30 5.73 -6.64
N SER A 32 -23.41 5.79 -7.64
CA SER A 32 -22.02 6.23 -7.48
C SER A 32 -21.81 7.69 -7.91
N SER A 33 -20.85 8.36 -7.29
CA SER A 33 -20.31 9.64 -7.75
C SER A 33 -19.14 9.46 -8.71
N CYS A 34 -18.42 8.34 -8.61
CA CYS A 34 -17.29 7.98 -9.46
C CYS A 34 -17.25 6.46 -9.63
N ASN A 35 -17.07 6.00 -10.87
CA ASN A 35 -16.97 4.59 -11.21
C ASN A 35 -15.54 4.25 -11.62
N LEU A 36 -14.91 3.31 -10.91
CA LEU A 36 -13.65 2.68 -11.29
C LEU A 36 -13.97 1.32 -11.92
N ILE A 37 -13.58 1.14 -13.18
CA ILE A 37 -13.85 -0.10 -13.92
C ILE A 37 -12.56 -0.92 -14.04
N ALA A 38 -12.56 -2.12 -13.47
CA ALA A 38 -11.42 -3.03 -13.48
C ALA A 38 -11.87 -4.43 -13.87
N ARG A 39 -11.64 -4.80 -15.14
CA ARG A 39 -12.05 -6.09 -15.70
C ARG A 39 -11.50 -7.26 -14.88
N SER A 40 -12.39 -8.15 -14.45
CA SER A 40 -12.02 -9.42 -13.82
C SER A 40 -12.44 -10.55 -14.77
N ASP A 41 -11.73 -10.69 -15.89
CA ASP A 41 -11.99 -11.78 -16.82
C ASP A 41 -11.54 -13.11 -16.17
N MET A 42 -12.41 -14.11 -16.19
CA MET A 42 -12.18 -15.42 -15.58
C MET A 42 -11.28 -16.26 -16.49
N ALA A 43 -10.10 -16.63 -16.02
CA ALA A 43 -9.27 -17.63 -16.68
C ALA A 43 -9.55 -19.01 -16.06
N SER A 44 -10.27 -19.83 -16.82
CA SER A 44 -10.50 -21.28 -16.64
C SER A 44 -11.33 -21.77 -15.44
N ILE A 45 -11.14 -21.33 -14.20
CA ILE A 45 -11.89 -21.84 -13.01
C ILE A 45 -12.09 -20.80 -11.90
N VAL A 46 -11.24 -19.75 -11.83
CA VAL A 46 -11.26 -18.73 -10.78
C VAL A 46 -11.28 -17.33 -11.37
N ASP A 47 -12.03 -16.43 -10.74
CA ASP A 47 -12.04 -15.01 -11.09
C ASP A 47 -10.66 -14.39 -10.83
N SER A 48 -10.14 -13.67 -11.81
CA SER A 48 -8.93 -12.87 -11.62
C SER A 48 -9.29 -11.56 -10.92
N LEU A 49 -8.93 -11.43 -9.64
CA LEU A 49 -9.07 -10.19 -8.88
C LEU A 49 -7.85 -9.25 -9.00
N VAL A 50 -6.89 -9.59 -9.88
CA VAL A 50 -5.62 -8.85 -10.01
C VAL A 50 -5.85 -7.39 -10.42
N ALA A 51 -6.70 -7.15 -11.41
CA ALA A 51 -6.98 -5.79 -11.87
C ALA A 51 -7.71 -4.95 -10.81
N PRO A 52 -8.80 -5.41 -10.17
CA PRO A 52 -9.42 -4.70 -9.05
C PRO A 52 -8.44 -4.39 -7.90
N LEU A 53 -7.62 -5.36 -7.48
CA LEU A 53 -6.66 -5.17 -6.40
C LEU A 53 -5.55 -4.18 -6.75
N SER A 54 -5.10 -4.17 -8.02
CA SER A 54 -4.12 -3.21 -8.51
C SER A 54 -4.65 -1.77 -8.47
N VAL A 55 -5.94 -1.57 -8.78
CA VAL A 55 -6.59 -0.26 -8.64
C VAL A 55 -6.65 0.17 -7.17
N VAL A 56 -6.97 -0.74 -6.25
CA VAL A 56 -6.94 -0.45 -4.81
C VAL A 56 -5.54 -0.01 -4.38
N ASN A 57 -4.49 -0.73 -4.80
CA ASN A 57 -3.12 -0.35 -4.47
C ASN A 57 -2.74 1.03 -5.04
N ALA A 58 -3.11 1.32 -6.28
CA ALA A 58 -2.88 2.62 -6.89
C ALA A 58 -3.57 3.76 -6.12
N LEU A 59 -4.80 3.53 -5.60
CA LEU A 59 -5.50 4.49 -4.75
C LEU A 59 -4.76 4.74 -3.44
N VAL A 60 -4.24 3.70 -2.79
CA VAL A 60 -3.45 3.82 -1.56
C VAL A 60 -2.21 4.66 -1.81
N VAL A 61 -1.44 4.36 -2.86
CA VAL A 61 -0.23 5.11 -3.23
C VAL A 61 -0.56 6.57 -3.52
N ALA A 62 -1.59 6.83 -4.34
CA ALA A 62 -2.01 8.19 -4.66
C ALA A 62 -2.45 8.98 -3.41
N LEU A 63 -3.12 8.33 -2.45
CA LEU A 63 -3.50 8.93 -1.19
C LEU A 63 -2.28 9.28 -0.34
N CYS A 64 -1.32 8.35 -0.21
CA CYS A 64 -0.07 8.56 0.50
C CYS A 64 0.73 9.72 -0.08
N MET A 65 0.82 9.82 -1.41
CA MET A 65 1.48 10.95 -2.08
C MET A 65 0.75 12.28 -1.83
N LYS A 66 -0.59 12.27 -1.82
CA LYS A 66 -1.40 13.48 -1.62
C LYS A 66 -1.42 13.98 -0.16
N LYS A 67 -1.36 13.06 0.80
CA LYS A 67 -1.48 13.33 2.25
C LYS A 67 -0.23 12.93 3.02
N GLN A 68 0.94 13.05 2.40
CA GLN A 68 2.21 12.53 2.92
C GLN A 68 2.47 12.89 4.39
N LYS A 69 2.26 14.16 4.78
CA LYS A 69 2.49 14.61 6.17
C LYS A 69 1.59 13.92 7.19
N GLU A 70 0.30 13.77 6.87
CA GLU A 70 -0.69 13.13 7.75
C GLU A 70 -0.39 11.63 7.89
N VAL A 71 -0.01 10.99 6.78
CA VAL A 71 0.38 9.58 6.77
C VAL A 71 1.65 9.35 7.59
N ILE A 72 2.70 10.15 7.39
CA ILE A 72 3.95 10.05 8.16
C ILE A 72 3.67 10.22 9.66
N SER A 73 2.95 11.27 10.05
CA SER A 73 2.63 11.51 11.47
C SER A 73 1.81 10.37 12.09
N THR A 74 0.91 9.75 11.33
CA THR A 74 0.14 8.58 11.79
C THR A 74 1.06 7.36 11.99
N LEU A 75 2.00 7.12 11.07
CA LEU A 75 2.97 6.02 11.18
C LEU A 75 3.93 6.23 12.35
N GLU A 76 4.47 7.44 12.54
CA GLU A 76 5.32 7.79 13.68
C GLU A 76 4.57 7.55 15.02
N THR A 77 3.28 7.88 15.07
CA THR A 77 2.45 7.61 16.26
C THR A 77 2.32 6.10 16.51
N LEU A 78 2.14 5.29 15.46
CA LEU A 78 2.07 3.83 15.59
C LEU A 78 3.41 3.25 16.06
N GLU A 79 4.54 3.75 15.56
CA GLU A 79 5.87 3.34 15.98
C GLU A 79 6.12 3.67 17.46
N GLN A 80 5.74 4.87 17.90
CA GLN A 80 5.85 5.26 19.32
C GLN A 80 5.03 4.32 20.23
N ILE A 81 3.81 3.97 19.81
CA ILE A 81 2.96 3.02 20.55
C ILE A 81 3.64 1.64 20.59
N TRP A 82 4.17 1.15 19.47
CA TRP A 82 4.85 -0.15 19.44
C TRP A 82 6.09 -0.19 20.33
N ASP A 83 6.85 0.90 20.41
CA ASP A 83 7.98 1.06 21.33
C ASP A 83 7.55 1.07 22.80
N GLU A 84 6.48 1.80 23.13
CA GLU A 84 5.95 1.89 24.49
C GLU A 84 5.47 0.52 25.00
N TYR A 85 4.78 -0.24 24.14
CA TYR A 85 4.27 -1.56 24.48
C TYR A 85 5.27 -2.70 24.26
N GLN A 86 6.54 -2.39 23.94
CA GLN A 86 7.62 -3.37 23.70
C GLN A 86 7.19 -4.50 22.75
N VAL A 87 6.37 -4.17 21.74
CA VAL A 87 5.80 -5.16 20.80
C VAL A 87 6.93 -5.87 20.03
N TYR A 88 8.03 -5.16 19.79
CA TYR A 88 9.30 -5.73 19.40
C TYR A 88 10.19 -5.78 20.65
N SER A 89 10.37 -6.98 21.23
CA SER A 89 11.36 -7.19 22.28
C SER A 89 12.72 -6.70 21.80
N LYS A 90 13.32 -5.72 22.49
CA LYS A 90 14.66 -5.19 22.19
C LYS A 90 15.80 -6.23 22.40
N ASP A 91 15.46 -7.43 22.85
CA ASP A 91 16.41 -8.48 23.21
C ASP A 91 16.84 -9.39 22.04
N GLU A 92 16.26 -9.26 20.83
CA GLU A 92 16.58 -10.16 19.70
C GLU A 92 17.47 -9.57 18.59
N LEU A 93 18.04 -8.36 18.75
CA LEU A 93 18.94 -7.77 17.73
C LEU A 93 20.31 -7.30 18.24
N ASN A 94 20.72 -7.68 19.46
CA ASN A 94 22.06 -7.39 19.99
C ASN A 94 23.01 -8.60 19.93
N MET A 95 23.17 -9.22 18.77
CA MET A 95 24.38 -10.01 18.46
C MET A 95 24.65 -9.97 16.96
N VAL A 96 25.46 -9.01 16.52
CA VAL A 96 26.64 -9.15 15.62
C VAL A 96 27.09 -7.73 15.32
N ASN A 97 28.01 -7.23 16.14
CA ASN A 97 28.82 -6.05 15.83
C ASN A 97 30.06 -6.54 15.08
N ASP A 98 29.89 -7.08 13.87
CA ASP A 98 31.03 -7.27 12.96
C ASP A 98 31.10 -6.06 12.04
N LYS A 99 32.10 -5.23 12.31
CA LYS A 99 32.55 -4.18 11.41
C LYS A 99 32.81 -4.82 10.04
N VAL A 100 31.96 -4.54 9.07
CA VAL A 100 32.26 -4.83 7.68
C VAL A 100 33.11 -3.66 7.16
N GLU A 101 34.43 -3.82 7.23
CA GLU A 101 35.35 -2.98 6.48
C GLU A 101 35.17 -3.29 4.99
N LEU A 102 34.62 -2.33 4.23
CA LEU A 102 34.63 -2.40 2.77
C LEU A 102 36.06 -2.11 2.28
N SER A 103 36.79 -3.14 1.87
CA SER A 103 37.97 -3.00 1.04
C SER A 103 37.55 -2.65 -0.39
N VAL A 104 37.88 -1.44 -0.82
CA VAL A 104 37.72 -1.01 -2.23
C VAL A 104 38.94 -1.52 -3.01
N PRO A 105 38.75 -2.17 -4.18
CA PRO A 105 39.83 -2.82 -4.91
C PRO A 105 40.59 -1.83 -5.80
N GLY A 106 41.92 -1.80 -5.63
CA GLY A 106 42.89 -1.46 -6.67
C GLY A 106 43.04 0.02 -7.01
N GLU A 107 43.97 0.69 -6.32
CA GLU A 107 44.82 1.72 -6.94
C GLU A 107 46.27 1.34 -6.62
N GLN A 108 47.03 1.07 -7.68
CA GLN A 108 48.47 0.88 -7.65
C GLN A 108 49.10 2.25 -7.40
N GLU A 109 49.84 2.40 -6.30
CA GLU A 109 50.91 3.40 -6.22
C GLU A 109 52.22 2.62 -6.13
N ASP A 110 52.98 2.70 -7.22
CA ASP A 110 54.36 2.30 -7.32
C ASP A 110 55.20 3.18 -6.38
N GLU A 111 55.86 2.59 -5.38
CA GLU A 111 57.06 3.20 -4.78
C GLU A 111 58.21 2.19 -4.82
N GLU A 112 59.28 2.67 -5.46
CA GLU A 112 60.53 2.00 -5.79
C GLU A 112 61.33 1.63 -4.53
N ASP A 113 61.99 0.48 -4.58
CA ASP A 113 63.04 0.09 -3.65
C ASP A 113 64.30 0.98 -3.82
N GLU A 114 64.91 1.33 -2.67
CA GLU A 114 66.23 1.97 -2.41
C GLU A 114 66.30 3.48 -2.10
#